data_AF-A0A7C6FR20-F1
#
_entry.id   AF-A0A7C6FR20-F1
#
_cell.length_a   1.000
_cell.length_b   1.000
_cell.length_c   1.000
_cell.angle_alpha   90.00
_cell.angle_beta   90.00
_cell.angle_gamma   90.00
#
_symmetry.space_group_name_H-M   'P 1'
#
loop_
_entity.id
_entity.type
_entity.pdbx_description
1 polymer ?
#
loop_
_entity_poly.entity_id
_entity_poly.type
_entity_poly.pdbx_seq_one_letter_code
_entity_poly.pdbx_strand_id
1 'polypeptide(L)'
;MGWLPIPKGKGEKLLTSDVNTCVSNAKLVELAYNVLEEIKEGDYKELAKYVHPEYGVVFSPYATINLVTNKCFTAAQVENFPQDGNKYVWGLFDGSGEPIEMTPVEYFARFVMDKDFTQAEQLGIDKIIRSGNALENIDEVFPNARYVDFHFEGSPENTGLDWGSLRLGFEDYKGELRLTIILHSEWTI
;
A
#
# COMPACT_ATOMS: atom_id res chain seq x y z
N MET A 1 -8.92 39.07 -56.54
CA MET A 1 -9.53 39.81 -55.42
C MET A 1 -9.86 38.80 -54.34
N GLY A 2 -9.26 38.99 -53.16
CA GLY A 2 -9.21 37.98 -52.10
C GLY A 2 -10.56 37.72 -51.45
N TRP A 3 -10.85 36.44 -51.24
CA TRP A 3 -12.01 35.94 -50.51
C TRP A 3 -11.59 35.77 -49.03
N LEU A 4 -12.26 36.48 -48.12
CA LEU A 4 -12.12 36.31 -46.67
C LEU A 4 -13.40 35.66 -46.13
N PRO A 5 -13.32 34.53 -45.40
CA PRO A 5 -14.46 34.04 -44.65
C PRO A 5 -14.54 34.66 -43.24
N ILE A 6 -15.76 35.07 -42.90
CA ILE A 6 -16.28 35.57 -41.61
C ILE A 6 -16.03 34.54 -40.48
N PRO A 7 -15.73 34.94 -39.23
CA PRO A 7 -15.46 34.00 -38.16
C PRO A 7 -16.73 33.24 -37.75
N LYS A 8 -16.66 31.91 -37.74
CA LYS A 8 -17.69 31.07 -37.13
C LYS A 8 -17.47 31.03 -35.63
N GLY A 9 -18.37 31.68 -34.89
CA GLY A 9 -18.63 31.32 -33.51
C GLY A 9 -19.15 29.89 -33.43
N LYS A 10 -18.53 29.09 -32.56
CA LYS A 10 -19.08 27.90 -31.90
C LYS A 10 -18.59 28.04 -30.45
N GLY A 11 -19.46 28.15 -29.44
CA GLY A 11 -20.58 27.27 -29.22
C GLY A 11 -20.06 26.05 -28.47
N GLU A 12 -20.37 26.01 -27.17
CA GLU A 12 -20.33 24.86 -26.25
C GLU A 12 -18.98 24.55 -25.59
N LYS A 13 -18.79 25.20 -24.43
CA LYS A 13 -17.87 24.78 -23.37
C LYS A 13 -18.47 23.50 -22.76
N LEU A 14 -18.09 22.35 -23.29
CA LEU A 14 -18.37 21.06 -22.66
C LEU A 14 -17.68 21.06 -21.29
N LEU A 15 -18.49 21.10 -20.25
CA LEU A 15 -18.08 20.84 -18.87
C LEU A 15 -17.72 19.36 -18.80
N THR A 16 -16.44 19.03 -19.01
CA THR A 16 -15.93 17.74 -18.51
C THR A 16 -15.74 17.93 -17.01
N SER A 17 -16.67 17.35 -16.26
CA SER A 17 -16.57 17.18 -14.82
C SER A 17 -15.41 16.25 -14.51
N ASP A 18 -14.19 16.79 -14.47
CA ASP A 18 -13.11 16.17 -13.73
C ASP A 18 -13.44 16.38 -12.26
N VAL A 19 -14.31 15.52 -11.72
CA VAL A 19 -14.36 15.30 -10.27
C VAL A 19 -13.11 14.49 -9.94
N ASN A 20 -11.95 15.14 -10.05
CA ASN A 20 -10.74 14.67 -9.44
C ASN A 20 -10.94 14.90 -7.94
N THR A 21 -11.58 13.95 -7.26
CA THR A 21 -11.76 14.02 -5.82
C THR A 21 -10.38 13.89 -5.20
N CYS A 22 -9.70 15.01 -4.99
CA CYS A 22 -8.46 15.02 -4.24
C CYS A 22 -8.82 14.64 -2.79
N VAL A 23 -8.66 13.36 -2.46
CA VAL A 23 -8.84 12.87 -1.09
C VAL A 23 -7.83 13.59 -0.22
N SER A 24 -8.33 14.26 0.83
CA SER A 24 -7.47 15.02 1.72
C SER A 24 -6.54 14.07 2.50
N ASN A 25 -5.37 14.58 2.86
CA ASN A 25 -4.41 13.84 3.68
C ASN A 25 -5.04 13.33 4.99
N ALA A 26 -5.94 14.10 5.60
CA ALA A 26 -6.65 13.68 6.81
C ALA A 26 -7.52 12.43 6.57
N LYS A 27 -8.28 12.37 5.47
CA LYS A 27 -9.10 11.20 5.13
C LYS A 27 -8.26 9.97 4.79
N LEU A 28 -7.15 10.18 4.09
CA LEU A 28 -6.20 9.11 3.78
C LEU A 28 -5.60 8.51 5.06
N VAL A 29 -5.17 9.35 6.00
CA VAL A 29 -4.61 8.91 7.28
C VAL A 29 -5.67 8.21 8.13
N GLU A 30 -6.89 8.76 8.23
CA GLU A 30 -8.01 8.12 8.93
C GLU A 30 -8.30 6.71 8.36
N LEU A 31 -8.36 6.60 7.03
CA LEU A 31 -8.54 5.32 6.35
C LEU A 31 -7.41 4.34 6.65
N ALA A 32 -6.16 4.81 6.61
CA ALA A 32 -5.00 3.98 6.89
C ALA A 32 -4.98 3.46 8.34
N TYR A 33 -5.37 4.29 9.31
CA TYR A 33 -5.54 3.84 10.70
C TYR A 33 -6.66 2.82 10.85
N ASN A 34 -7.81 3.03 10.20
CA ASN A 34 -8.91 2.05 10.24
C ASN A 34 -8.47 0.69 9.71
N VAL A 35 -7.75 0.67 8.57
CA VAL A 35 -7.17 -0.57 8.02
C VAL A 35 -6.20 -1.20 9.01
N LEU A 36 -5.34 -0.40 9.65
CA LEU A 36 -4.33 -0.90 10.57
C LEU A 36 -4.93 -1.49 11.85
N GLU A 37 -6.03 -0.93 12.35
CA GLU A 37 -6.79 -1.50 13.47
C GLU A 37 -7.39 -2.88 13.10
N GLU A 38 -7.96 -3.04 11.90
CA GLU A 38 -8.46 -4.37 11.48
C GLU A 38 -7.33 -5.40 11.36
N ILE A 39 -6.16 -4.98 10.87
CA ILE A 39 -4.96 -5.82 10.81
C ILE A 39 -4.54 -6.24 12.23
N LYS A 40 -4.52 -5.28 13.18
CA LYS A 40 -4.12 -5.49 14.57
C LYS A 40 -5.06 -6.44 15.31
N GLU A 41 -6.38 -6.28 15.13
CA GLU A 41 -7.39 -7.16 15.71
C GLU A 41 -7.45 -8.53 15.01
N GLY A 42 -6.78 -8.68 13.87
CA GLY A 42 -6.84 -9.89 13.05
C GLY A 42 -8.22 -10.11 12.44
N ASP A 43 -9.01 -9.05 12.24
CA ASP A 43 -10.32 -9.12 11.60
C ASP A 43 -10.17 -9.03 10.08
N TYR A 44 -9.75 -10.15 9.48
CA TYR A 44 -9.56 -10.26 8.03
C TYR A 44 -10.86 -10.06 7.24
N LYS A 45 -12.02 -10.23 7.88
CA LYS A 45 -13.32 -10.02 7.26
C LYS A 45 -13.62 -8.53 7.11
N GLU A 46 -13.34 -7.74 8.15
CA GLU A 46 -13.44 -6.29 8.07
C GLU A 46 -12.33 -5.71 7.17
N LEU A 47 -11.09 -6.21 7.26
CA LEU A 47 -9.98 -5.82 6.39
C LEU A 47 -10.33 -6.00 4.89
N ALA A 48 -10.97 -7.12 4.53
CA ALA A 48 -11.36 -7.40 3.15
C ALA A 48 -12.28 -6.33 2.53
N LYS A 49 -13.03 -5.57 3.34
CA LYS A 49 -13.91 -4.49 2.85
C LYS A 49 -13.14 -3.28 2.32
N TYR A 50 -11.89 -3.11 2.75
CA TYR A 50 -11.01 -2.04 2.28
C TYR A 50 -10.28 -2.41 1.00
N VAL A 51 -10.09 -3.70 0.72
CA VAL A 51 -9.35 -4.20 -0.45
C VAL A 51 -9.99 -3.73 -1.75
N HIS A 52 -9.15 -3.33 -2.70
CA HIS A 52 -9.61 -2.90 -4.01
C HIS A 52 -10.36 -4.04 -4.72
N PRO A 53 -11.64 -3.84 -5.09
CA PRO A 53 -12.49 -4.95 -5.54
C PRO A 53 -12.07 -5.53 -6.89
N GLU A 54 -11.41 -4.74 -7.75
CA GLU A 54 -10.92 -5.20 -9.05
C GLU A 54 -9.43 -5.61 -9.05
N TYR A 55 -8.56 -4.83 -8.41
CA TYR A 55 -7.11 -5.08 -8.40
C TYR A 55 -6.63 -5.99 -7.27
N GLY A 56 -7.40 -6.12 -6.18
CA GLY A 56 -6.93 -6.79 -4.97
C GLY A 56 -5.89 -5.96 -4.20
N VAL A 57 -5.14 -6.62 -3.34
CA VAL A 57 -4.03 -6.05 -2.57
C VAL A 57 -2.75 -6.84 -2.78
N VAL A 58 -1.67 -6.13 -3.12
CA VAL A 58 -0.31 -6.66 -3.29
C VAL A 58 0.42 -6.60 -1.96
N PHE A 59 1.11 -7.70 -1.64
CA PHE A 59 1.93 -7.82 -0.44
C PHE A 59 3.41 -7.87 -0.80
N SER A 60 4.18 -6.96 -0.20
CA SER A 60 5.64 -6.95 -0.33
C SER A 60 6.31 -7.08 1.05
N PRO A 61 7.13 -8.13 1.30
CA PRO A 61 7.82 -8.29 2.58
C PRO A 61 8.94 -7.26 2.79
N TYR A 62 9.36 -6.56 1.73
CA TYR A 62 10.39 -5.54 1.74
C TYR A 62 10.02 -4.37 0.81
N ALA A 63 10.82 -3.30 0.84
CA ALA A 63 10.53 -2.05 0.14
C ALA A 63 10.37 -2.14 -1.38
N THR A 64 10.96 -3.16 -2.01
CA THR A 64 10.91 -3.34 -3.47
C THR A 64 9.69 -4.16 -3.87
N ILE A 65 8.79 -3.53 -4.61
CA ILE A 65 7.64 -4.19 -5.21
C ILE A 65 8.04 -4.82 -6.55
N ASN A 66 7.73 -6.09 -6.71
CA ASN A 66 7.81 -6.85 -7.95
C ASN A 66 6.48 -7.55 -8.21
N LEU A 67 5.67 -6.98 -9.10
CA LEU A 67 4.32 -7.49 -9.43
C LEU A 67 4.32 -8.89 -10.08
N VAL A 68 5.47 -9.40 -10.52
CA VAL A 68 5.59 -10.76 -11.06
C VAL A 68 5.67 -11.80 -9.93
N THR A 69 6.34 -11.47 -8.83
CA THR A 69 6.65 -12.42 -7.75
C THR A 69 5.88 -12.17 -6.47
N ASN A 70 5.58 -10.91 -6.15
CA ASN A 70 4.77 -10.56 -4.99
C ASN A 70 3.37 -11.12 -5.13
N LYS A 71 2.76 -11.45 -3.99
CA LYS A 71 1.43 -12.02 -3.97
C LYS A 71 0.39 -10.91 -4.00
N CYS A 72 -0.61 -11.11 -4.85
CA CYS A 72 -1.80 -10.28 -4.91
C CYS A 72 -3.01 -11.14 -4.56
N PHE A 73 -3.87 -10.63 -3.67
CA PHE A 73 -5.07 -11.33 -3.23
C PHE A 73 -6.31 -10.46 -3.38
N THR A 74 -7.41 -11.07 -3.81
CA THR A 74 -8.73 -10.44 -3.86
C THR A 74 -9.31 -10.26 -2.46
N ALA A 75 -10.31 -9.38 -2.33
CA ALA A 75 -11.06 -9.20 -1.07
C ALA A 75 -11.59 -10.55 -0.51
N ALA A 76 -12.16 -11.39 -1.37
CA ALA A 76 -12.68 -12.70 -0.97
C ALA A 76 -11.58 -13.68 -0.51
N GLN A 77 -10.35 -13.56 -1.03
CA GLN A 77 -9.22 -14.35 -0.54
C GLN A 77 -8.75 -13.82 0.81
N VAL A 78 -8.63 -12.50 0.97
CA VAL A 78 -8.24 -11.86 2.24
C VAL A 78 -9.22 -12.23 3.35
N GLU A 79 -10.53 -12.16 3.11
CA GLU A 79 -11.57 -12.58 4.07
C GLU A 79 -11.36 -14.03 4.57
N ASN A 80 -10.83 -14.90 3.71
CA ASN A 80 -10.62 -16.32 4.02
C ASN A 80 -9.23 -16.65 4.57
N PHE A 81 -8.32 -15.68 4.73
CA PHE A 81 -6.96 -15.91 5.25
C PHE A 81 -6.89 -16.71 6.56
N PRO A 82 -7.79 -16.53 7.56
CA PRO A 82 -7.77 -17.34 8.78
C PRO A 82 -7.94 -18.84 8.55
N GLN A 83 -8.59 -19.22 7.45
CA GLN A 83 -8.86 -20.61 7.09
C GLN A 83 -7.92 -21.11 5.99
N ASP A 84 -7.09 -20.23 5.43
CA ASP A 84 -6.16 -20.58 4.37
C ASP A 84 -4.86 -21.14 4.94
N GLY A 85 -4.83 -22.48 5.08
CA GLY A 85 -3.64 -23.21 5.49
C GLY A 85 -2.60 -23.41 4.39
N ASN A 86 -2.80 -22.86 3.17
CA ASN A 86 -1.83 -22.98 2.10
C ASN A 86 -0.63 -22.09 2.37
N LYS A 87 0.57 -22.60 2.09
CA LYS A 87 1.78 -21.80 2.09
C LYS A 87 2.03 -21.17 0.73
N TYR A 88 2.39 -19.90 0.75
CA TYR A 88 2.77 -19.13 -0.42
C TYR A 88 4.23 -18.70 -0.28
N VAL A 89 4.92 -18.57 -1.42
CA VAL A 89 6.22 -17.88 -1.48
C VAL A 89 5.96 -16.38 -1.64
N TRP A 90 6.18 -15.60 -0.59
CA TRP A 90 5.90 -14.15 -0.55
C TRP A 90 7.06 -13.30 -1.09
N GLY A 91 8.23 -13.91 -1.20
CA GLY A 91 9.48 -13.29 -1.61
C GLY A 91 10.65 -14.20 -1.23
N LEU A 92 11.84 -13.64 -1.18
CA LEU A 92 13.04 -14.30 -0.68
C LEU A 92 13.53 -13.52 0.53
N PHE A 93 14.00 -14.22 1.57
CA PHE A 93 14.65 -13.59 2.71
C PHE A 93 15.91 -12.89 2.24
N ASP A 94 16.05 -11.65 2.68
CA ASP A 94 17.24 -10.86 2.42
C ASP A 94 18.47 -11.48 3.13
N GLY A 95 19.65 -11.37 2.50
CA GLY A 95 20.89 -12.02 2.94
C GLY A 95 21.00 -13.53 2.62
N SER A 96 19.98 -14.34 2.95
CA SER A 96 20.04 -15.80 2.69
C SER A 96 19.57 -16.20 1.29
N GLY A 97 18.63 -15.45 0.71
CA GLY A 97 17.97 -15.78 -0.56
C GLY A 97 16.97 -16.94 -0.46
N GLU A 98 16.69 -17.44 0.74
CA GLU A 98 15.75 -18.55 0.94
C GLU A 98 14.29 -18.08 0.73
N PRO A 99 13.40 -18.92 0.17
CA PRO A 99 12.00 -18.56 0.00
C PRO A 99 11.30 -18.21 1.32
N ILE A 100 10.55 -17.11 1.33
CA ILE A 100 9.63 -16.76 2.41
C ILE A 100 8.35 -17.57 2.19
N GLU A 101 8.36 -18.83 2.66
CA GLU A 101 7.24 -19.76 2.51
C GLU A 101 6.36 -19.78 3.78
N MET A 102 5.23 -19.08 3.73
CA MET A 102 4.33 -18.85 4.88
C MET A 102 2.87 -18.93 4.47
N THR A 103 2.00 -19.33 5.41
CA THR A 103 0.56 -19.05 5.32
C THR A 103 0.29 -17.55 5.45
N PRO A 104 -0.89 -17.05 5.04
CA PRO A 104 -1.22 -15.63 5.22
C PRO A 104 -1.14 -15.15 6.67
N VAL A 105 -1.62 -15.95 7.62
CA VAL A 105 -1.57 -15.59 9.05
C VAL A 105 -0.13 -15.51 9.57
N GLU A 106 0.73 -16.45 9.19
CA GLU A 106 2.16 -16.41 9.54
C GLU A 106 2.86 -15.19 8.91
N TYR A 107 2.51 -14.86 7.66
CA TYR A 107 3.06 -13.69 6.97
C TYR A 107 2.67 -12.38 7.69
N PHE A 108 1.40 -12.21 8.05
CA PHE A 108 0.94 -11.02 8.77
C PHE A 108 1.69 -10.87 10.10
N ALA A 109 1.84 -11.95 10.87
CA ALA A 109 2.56 -11.93 12.14
C ALA A 109 4.04 -11.55 11.98
N ARG A 110 4.71 -11.94 10.89
CA ARG A 110 6.15 -11.66 10.69
C ARG A 110 6.43 -10.34 9.99
N PHE A 111 5.61 -9.91 9.05
CA PHE A 111 5.93 -8.79 8.16
C PHE A 111 4.93 -7.64 8.20
N VAL A 112 3.75 -7.81 8.80
CA VAL A 112 2.73 -6.75 8.86
C VAL A 112 2.54 -6.26 10.30
N MET A 113 2.68 -7.16 11.27
CA MET A 113 2.46 -6.93 12.71
C MET A 113 3.66 -7.39 13.55
N ASP A 114 4.88 -7.30 13.01
CA ASP A 114 6.10 -7.46 13.81
C ASP A 114 6.25 -6.37 14.87
N LYS A 115 5.61 -5.21 14.63
CA LYS A 115 5.42 -4.10 15.56
C LYS A 115 3.96 -3.65 15.57
N ASP A 116 3.53 -3.00 16.66
CA ASP A 116 2.22 -2.35 16.70
C ASP A 116 2.28 -0.98 16.01
N PHE A 117 2.19 -0.96 14.67
CA PHE A 117 2.25 0.26 13.87
C PHE A 117 1.13 1.27 14.15
N THR A 118 0.06 0.89 14.88
CA THR A 118 -0.93 1.87 15.37
C THR A 118 -0.29 2.89 16.33
N GLN A 119 0.84 2.53 16.94
CA GLN A 119 1.62 3.37 17.85
C GLN A 119 2.87 3.98 17.19
N ALA A 120 2.94 3.97 15.85
CA ALA A 120 4.08 4.53 15.13
C ALA A 120 4.33 6.01 15.51
N GLU A 121 5.61 6.35 15.70
CA GLU A 121 6.03 7.68 16.16
C GLU A 121 5.97 8.74 15.06
N GLN A 122 6.12 8.29 13.81
CA GLN A 122 6.18 9.15 12.64
C GLN A 122 5.25 8.63 11.54
N LEU A 123 4.64 9.57 10.82
CA LEU A 123 3.77 9.29 9.69
C LEU A 123 4.26 10.03 8.43
N GLY A 124 4.48 9.28 7.36
CA GLY A 124 4.73 9.80 6.02
C GLY A 124 3.46 9.76 5.20
N ILE A 125 3.16 10.82 4.46
CA ILE A 125 2.02 10.86 3.53
C ILE A 125 2.58 11.08 2.14
N ASP A 126 2.41 10.08 1.26
CA ASP A 126 3.05 10.01 -0.07
C ASP A 126 4.55 10.33 -0.01
N LYS A 127 5.17 9.88 1.09
CA LYS A 127 6.57 10.12 1.37
C LYS A 127 7.11 8.98 2.20
N ILE A 128 8.23 8.45 1.75
CA ILE A 128 9.03 7.49 2.49
C ILE A 128 9.80 8.23 3.60
N ILE A 129 9.61 7.80 4.85
CA ILE A 129 10.33 8.42 5.99
C ILE A 129 11.79 7.97 5.98
N ARG A 130 12.00 6.66 5.85
CA ARG A 130 13.31 6.02 5.90
C ARG A 130 13.40 4.92 4.85
N SER A 131 14.59 4.80 4.26
CA SER A 131 14.90 3.77 3.27
C SER A 131 16.05 2.91 3.76
N GLY A 132 15.95 1.61 3.47
CA GLY A 132 17.01 0.63 3.72
C GLY A 132 17.84 0.35 2.47
N ASN A 133 18.31 -0.90 2.34
CA ASN A 133 19.07 -1.35 1.17
C ASN A 133 18.18 -1.78 0.00
N ALA A 134 16.92 -2.10 0.27
CA ALA A 134 15.94 -2.42 -0.76
C ALA A 134 15.57 -1.17 -1.58
N LEU A 135 15.36 -1.35 -2.89
CA LEU A 135 14.92 -0.28 -3.80
C LEU A 135 13.51 0.16 -3.44
N GLU A 136 13.33 1.46 -3.24
CA GLU A 136 12.02 2.10 -3.05
C GLU A 136 11.40 2.43 -4.42
N ASN A 137 10.35 1.70 -4.82
CA ASN A 137 9.73 1.85 -6.14
C ASN A 137 8.20 1.97 -6.11
N ILE A 138 7.60 2.26 -4.95
CA ILE A 138 6.14 2.36 -4.82
C ILE A 138 5.52 3.38 -5.79
N ASP A 139 6.14 4.56 -5.95
CA ASP A 139 5.67 5.60 -6.86
C ASP A 139 5.82 5.23 -8.34
N GLU A 140 6.79 4.39 -8.68
CA GLU A 140 7.01 3.90 -10.05
C GLU A 140 5.98 2.81 -10.40
N VAL A 141 5.75 1.87 -9.48
CA VAL A 141 4.87 0.71 -9.70
C VAL A 141 3.40 1.10 -9.56
N PHE A 142 3.06 2.01 -8.65
CA PHE A 142 1.71 2.47 -8.36
C PHE A 142 1.59 4.00 -8.45
N PRO A 143 1.72 4.59 -9.66
CA PRO A 143 1.79 6.05 -9.84
C PRO A 143 0.49 6.79 -9.47
N ASN A 144 -0.63 6.08 -9.33
CA ASN A 144 -1.92 6.65 -8.94
C ASN A 144 -2.26 6.36 -7.46
N ALA A 145 -1.44 5.57 -6.76
CA ALA A 145 -1.68 5.28 -5.36
C ALA A 145 -1.29 6.45 -4.48
N ARG A 146 -2.06 6.62 -3.41
CA ARG A 146 -1.72 7.43 -2.25
C ARG A 146 -1.35 6.49 -1.12
N TYR A 147 -0.39 6.84 -0.28
CA TYR A 147 0.02 5.92 0.78
C TYR A 147 0.38 6.63 2.08
N VAL A 148 0.27 5.88 3.17
CA VAL A 148 0.73 6.27 4.50
C VAL A 148 1.87 5.34 4.92
N ASP A 149 3.00 5.93 5.33
CA ASP A 149 4.17 5.24 5.88
C ASP A 149 4.15 5.38 7.41
N PHE A 150 3.86 4.29 8.11
CA PHE A 150 3.88 4.19 9.58
C PHE A 150 5.27 3.76 10.02
N HIS A 151 6.04 4.68 10.60
CA HIS A 151 7.45 4.45 10.88
C HIS A 151 7.77 4.42 12.39
N PHE A 152 8.53 3.40 12.78
CA PHE A 152 9.27 3.34 14.02
C PHE A 152 10.75 3.59 13.77
N GLU A 153 11.32 4.55 14.50
CA GLU A 153 12.76 4.72 14.52
C GLU A 153 13.43 3.52 15.20
N GLY A 154 14.67 3.27 14.78
CA GLY A 154 15.48 2.25 15.42
C GLY A 154 15.99 2.71 16.78
N SER A 155 16.12 1.79 17.71
CA SER A 155 16.61 2.04 19.06
C SER A 155 18.13 2.22 19.09
N PRO A 156 18.67 3.10 19.95
CA PRO A 156 20.12 3.24 20.14
C PRO A 156 20.81 1.93 20.53
N GLU A 157 20.13 1.07 21.29
CA GLU A 157 20.62 -0.23 21.76
C GLU A 157 20.94 -1.18 20.59
N ASN A 158 20.14 -1.12 19.53
CA ASN A 158 20.32 -1.89 18.30
C ASN A 158 21.02 -1.07 17.20
N THR A 159 21.78 -0.04 17.57
CA THR A 159 22.47 0.88 16.64
C THR A 159 21.55 1.55 15.61
N GLY A 160 20.24 1.61 15.92
CA GLY A 160 19.21 2.13 15.05
C GLY A 160 18.90 1.25 13.83
N LEU A 161 19.26 -0.05 13.86
CA LEU A 161 19.02 -1.00 12.77
C LEU A 161 17.67 -1.73 12.87
N ASP A 162 17.05 -1.74 14.04
CA ASP A 162 15.73 -2.32 14.31
C ASP A 162 14.57 -1.36 13.98
N TRP A 163 14.79 -0.39 13.10
CA TRP A 163 13.73 0.46 12.58
C TRP A 163 12.77 -0.38 11.71
N GLY A 164 11.54 0.08 11.57
CA GLY A 164 10.55 -0.58 10.73
C GLY A 164 9.52 0.40 10.21
N SER A 165 9.04 0.13 9.01
CA SER A 165 8.01 0.91 8.32
C SER A 165 6.98 -0.02 7.73
N LEU A 166 5.70 0.23 8.01
CA LEU A 166 4.59 -0.39 7.30
C LEU A 166 3.94 0.66 6.41
N ARG A 167 3.81 0.37 5.12
CA ARG A 167 3.17 1.27 4.15
C ARG A 167 1.87 0.66 3.67
N LEU A 168 0.79 1.43 3.84
CA LEU A 168 -0.54 1.10 3.34
C LEU A 168 -0.84 2.01 2.16
N GLY A 169 -0.99 1.42 0.97
CA GLY A 169 -1.24 2.14 -0.28
C GLY A 169 -2.66 1.94 -0.78
N PHE A 170 -3.22 3.01 -1.35
CA PHE A 170 -4.62 3.11 -1.72
C PHE A 170 -4.79 3.73 -3.10
N GLU A 171 -5.66 3.16 -3.93
CA GLU A 171 -6.07 3.73 -5.21
C GLU A 171 -7.56 4.10 -5.20
N ASP A 172 -7.92 5.10 -6.01
CA ASP A 172 -9.33 5.48 -6.17
C ASP A 172 -10.10 4.40 -6.93
N TYR A 173 -11.21 3.97 -6.34
CA TYR A 173 -12.21 3.15 -6.98
C TYR A 173 -13.57 3.82 -6.88
N LYS A 174 -14.02 4.43 -7.99
CA LYS A 174 -15.33 5.10 -8.10
C LYS A 174 -15.51 6.22 -7.07
N GLY A 175 -14.45 6.98 -6.78
CA GLY A 175 -14.48 8.09 -5.83
C GLY A 175 -14.21 7.71 -4.37
N GLU A 176 -13.88 6.44 -4.10
CA GLU A 176 -13.51 5.94 -2.77
C GLU A 176 -12.13 5.29 -2.83
N LEU A 177 -11.25 5.63 -1.88
CA LEU A 177 -9.96 4.96 -1.75
C LEU A 177 -10.12 3.50 -1.32
N ARG A 178 -9.38 2.62 -1.97
CA ARG A 178 -9.31 1.19 -1.66
C ARG A 178 -7.87 0.73 -1.52
N LEU A 179 -7.63 -0.14 -0.56
CA LEU A 179 -6.33 -0.72 -0.26
C LEU A 179 -5.84 -1.59 -1.41
N THR A 180 -4.65 -1.27 -1.93
CA THR A 180 -3.98 -1.99 -3.02
C THR A 180 -2.59 -2.48 -2.65
N ILE A 181 -1.99 -1.95 -1.58
CA ILE A 181 -0.60 -2.26 -1.19
C ILE A 181 -0.52 -2.42 0.33
N ILE A 182 0.06 -3.54 0.78
CA ILE A 182 0.61 -3.72 2.12
C ILE A 182 2.10 -4.03 1.95
N LEU A 183 2.94 -3.11 2.35
CA LEU A 183 4.38 -3.18 2.14
C LEU A 183 5.12 -2.97 3.45
N HIS A 184 6.05 -3.86 3.76
CA HIS A 184 6.97 -3.71 4.88
C HIS A 184 8.31 -3.16 4.41
N SER A 185 8.99 -2.41 5.26
CA SER A 185 10.35 -1.95 5.05
C SER A 185 11.08 -2.00 6.38
N GLU A 186 12.17 -2.75 6.42
CA GLU A 186 13.04 -2.89 7.57
C GLU A 186 14.49 -2.80 7.10
N TRP A 187 15.44 -2.73 8.03
CA TRP A 187 16.83 -2.89 7.67
C TRP A 187 17.08 -4.30 7.12
N THR A 188 17.73 -4.35 5.97
CA THR A 188 18.14 -5.55 5.23
C THR A 188 19.67 -5.58 5.12
N ILE A 189 20.29 -6.75 4.93
CA ILE A 189 21.74 -7.02 4.98
C ILE A 189 22.37 -7.05 3.58
#